data_AF-A0A3N5JMM6-F1
#
_entry.id   AF-A0A3N5JMM6-F1
#
_cell.length_a   1.000
_cell.length_b   1.000
_cell.length_c   1.000
_cell.angle_alpha   90.00
_cell.angle_beta   90.00
_cell.angle_gamma   90.00
#
_symmetry.space_group_name_H-M   'P 1'
#
loop_
_entity.id
_entity.type
_entity.pdbx_description
1 polymer ?
#
loop_
_entity_poly.entity_id
_entity_poly.type
_entity_poly.pdbx_seq_one_letter_code
_entity_poly.pdbx_strand_id
1 'polypeptide(L)'
;MITKSIQKGVFIVLCTSCILPTLLLCHSTHSPIGALSVSSNGRYLVQADGTPFYWFADTEWVLNKHSDDQVHAILNDRAAKGFTVI
;
A
#
# COMPACT_ATOMS: atom_id res chain seq x y z
N MET A 1 28.64 -10.66 41.68
CA MET A 1 28.66 -10.08 40.33
C MET A 1 27.86 -10.86 39.28
N ILE A 2 27.19 -11.97 39.63
CA ILE A 2 26.51 -12.87 38.67
C ILE A 2 25.06 -12.43 38.36
N THR A 3 24.39 -11.73 39.27
CA THR A 3 22.97 -11.33 39.15
C THR A 3 22.70 -10.19 38.15
N LYS A 4 23.67 -9.31 37.88
CA LYS A 4 23.53 -8.24 36.88
C LYS A 4 23.58 -8.76 35.43
N SER A 5 24.18 -9.93 35.19
CA SER A 5 24.28 -10.52 33.85
C SER A 5 22.98 -11.19 33.41
N ILE A 6 22.27 -11.80 34.36
CA ILE A 6 21.00 -12.52 34.12
C ILE A 6 19.86 -11.54 33.80
N GLN A 7 19.81 -10.39 34.47
CA GLN A 7 18.82 -9.33 34.23
C GLN A 7 18.96 -8.69 32.83
N LYS A 8 20.18 -8.59 32.29
CA LYS A 8 20.44 -8.06 30.94
C LYS A 8 20.02 -9.05 29.83
N GLY A 9 20.26 -10.35 30.03
CA GLY A 9 19.87 -11.38 29.08
C GLY A 9 18.35 -11.54 28.95
N VAL A 10 17.63 -11.44 30.06
CA VAL A 10 16.16 -11.50 30.08
C VAL A 10 15.53 -10.29 29.37
N PHE A 11 16.11 -9.09 29.52
CA PHE A 11 15.64 -7.88 28.83
C PHE A 11 15.84 -7.93 27.31
N ILE A 12 16.98 -8.47 26.86
CA ILE A 12 17.28 -8.62 25.42
C ILE A 12 16.32 -9.64 24.78
N VAL A 13 16.04 -10.75 25.46
CA VAL A 13 15.13 -11.80 24.97
C VAL A 13 13.67 -11.31 24.93
N LEU A 14 13.22 -10.51 25.91
CA LEU A 14 11.87 -9.91 25.92
C LEU A 14 11.67 -8.90 24.79
N CYS A 15 12.67 -8.03 24.51
CA CYS A 15 12.57 -7.06 23.42
C CYS A 15 12.49 -7.75 22.05
N THR A 16 13.29 -8.80 21.82
CA THR A 16 13.22 -9.56 20.55
C THR A 16 11.89 -10.31 20.38
N SER A 17 11.26 -10.76 21.47
CA SER A 17 9.98 -11.47 21.43
C SER A 17 8.78 -10.58 21.09
N CYS A 18 8.85 -9.26 21.33
CA CYS A 18 7.77 -8.32 21.01
C CYS A 18 7.97 -7.58 19.68
N ILE A 19 9.22 -7.41 19.25
CA ILE A 19 9.56 -6.66 18.02
C ILE A 19 9.53 -7.55 16.78
N LEU A 20 9.84 -8.86 16.90
CA LEU A 20 9.89 -9.77 15.76
C LEU A 20 8.50 -10.16 15.19
N PRO A 21 7.43 -10.35 15.99
CA PRO A 21 6.10 -10.66 15.45
C PRO A 21 5.45 -9.44 14.78
N THR A 22 5.79 -8.22 15.21
CA THR A 22 5.19 -6.98 14.69
C THR A 22 5.71 -6.60 13.30
N LEU A 23 6.94 -6.98 12.94
CA LEU A 23 7.43 -6.84 11.56
C LEU A 23 6.77 -7.82 10.57
N LEU A 24 6.28 -8.98 11.03
CA LEU A 24 5.66 -10.00 10.17
C LEU A 24 4.21 -9.67 9.77
N LEU A 25 3.51 -8.83 10.54
CA LEU A 25 2.11 -8.45 10.29
C LEU A 25 1.92 -7.32 9.27
N CYS A 26 3.00 -6.63 8.87
CA CYS A 26 2.94 -5.56 7.87
C CYS A 26 3.40 -6.05 6.49
N HIS A 27 2.86 -7.18 6.03
CA HIS A 27 2.90 -7.49 4.61
C HIS A 27 1.69 -6.80 3.96
N SER A 28 1.86 -5.55 3.52
CA SER A 28 0.97 -5.00 2.51
C SER A 28 1.21 -5.78 1.23
N THR A 29 0.48 -6.88 1.04
CA THR A 29 0.44 -7.57 -0.24
C THR A 29 -0.21 -6.60 -1.22
N HIS A 30 0.60 -5.87 -1.98
CA HIS A 30 0.09 -5.19 -3.16
C HIS A 30 -0.45 -6.31 -4.06
N SER A 31 -1.77 -6.44 -4.10
CA SER A 31 -2.41 -7.44 -4.95
C SER A 31 -1.89 -7.22 -6.37
N PRO A 32 -1.55 -8.29 -7.11
CA PRO A 32 -1.33 -8.15 -8.54
C PRO A 32 -2.52 -7.40 -9.15
N ILE A 33 -2.25 -6.50 -10.09
CA ILE A 33 -3.26 -5.67 -10.77
C ILE A 33 -4.28 -6.62 -11.42
N GLY A 34 -5.35 -6.90 -10.68
CA GLY A 34 -6.48 -7.70 -11.09
C GLY A 34 -7.65 -6.80 -11.46
N ALA A 35 -8.65 -7.35 -12.13
CA ALA A 35 -9.88 -6.62 -12.40
C ALA A 35 -10.52 -6.13 -11.08
N LEU A 36 -10.98 -4.88 -11.07
CA LEU A 36 -11.79 -4.37 -9.96
C LEU A 36 -13.13 -5.13 -9.91
N SER A 37 -13.60 -5.38 -8.70
CA SER A 37 -14.90 -6.00 -8.43
C SER A 37 -15.74 -5.10 -7.53
N VAL A 38 -17.07 -5.28 -7.57
CA VAL A 38 -17.97 -4.65 -6.60
C VAL A 38 -17.86 -5.40 -5.28
N SER A 39 -17.77 -4.67 -4.17
CA SER A 39 -17.75 -5.25 -2.81
C SER A 39 -19.00 -6.09 -2.52
N SER A 40 -18.91 -7.01 -1.56
CA SER A 40 -20.02 -7.92 -1.19
C SER A 40 -21.31 -7.20 -0.77
N ASN A 41 -21.20 -5.99 -0.21
CA ASN A 41 -22.34 -5.17 0.17
C ASN A 41 -22.89 -4.29 -0.99
N GLY A 42 -22.29 -4.38 -2.18
CA GLY A 42 -22.75 -3.69 -3.38
C GLY A 42 -22.45 -2.18 -3.44
N ARG A 43 -21.58 -1.64 -2.56
CA ARG A 43 -21.41 -0.17 -2.39
C ARG A 43 -20.03 0.38 -2.73
N TYR A 44 -19.00 -0.46 -2.81
CA TYR A 44 -17.61 -0.03 -2.97
C TYR A 44 -16.90 -0.85 -4.06
N LEU A 45 -15.72 -0.39 -4.46
CA LEU A 45 -14.82 -1.14 -5.34
C LEU A 45 -13.73 -1.82 -4.52
N VAL A 46 -13.37 -3.03 -4.93
CA VAL A 46 -12.30 -3.83 -4.31
C VAL A 46 -11.40 -4.41 -5.39
N GLN A 47 -10.15 -4.68 -5.01
CA GLN A 47 -9.21 -5.49 -5.77
C GLN A 47 -9.59 -6.97 -5.71
N ALA A 48 -8.91 -7.82 -6.49
CA ALA A 48 -9.19 -9.25 -6.57
C ALA A 48 -9.04 -9.98 -5.21
N ASP A 49 -8.19 -9.47 -4.32
CA ASP A 49 -7.97 -9.99 -2.96
C ASP A 49 -8.97 -9.43 -1.93
N GLY A 50 -9.90 -8.57 -2.34
CA GLY A 50 -10.87 -7.91 -1.46
C GLY A 50 -10.38 -6.60 -0.83
N THR A 51 -9.14 -6.17 -1.08
CA THR A 51 -8.62 -4.89 -0.58
C THR A 51 -9.42 -3.73 -1.19
N PRO A 52 -9.87 -2.73 -0.40
CA PRO A 52 -10.60 -1.58 -0.93
C PRO A 52 -9.82 -0.84 -2.02
N PHE A 53 -10.51 -0.48 -3.10
CA PHE A 53 -9.98 0.41 -4.14
C PHE A 53 -10.63 1.78 -4.00
N TYR A 54 -9.82 2.79 -3.67
CA TYR A 54 -10.27 4.16 -3.59
C TYR A 54 -10.28 4.79 -4.98
N TRP A 55 -11.46 5.13 -5.49
CA TRP A 55 -11.65 5.78 -6.79
C TRP A 55 -11.47 7.29 -6.65
N PHE A 56 -10.25 7.78 -6.85
CA PHE A 56 -9.95 9.20 -6.88
C PHE A 56 -9.49 9.57 -8.29
N ALA A 57 -10.38 10.21 -9.04
CA ALA A 57 -10.25 10.39 -10.48
C ALA A 57 -9.97 11.84 -10.88
N ASP A 58 -9.08 12.02 -11.86
CA ASP A 58 -8.99 13.26 -12.64
C ASP A 58 -9.76 13.11 -13.96
N THR A 59 -9.79 14.14 -14.80
CA THR A 59 -10.44 14.09 -16.12
C THR A 59 -9.52 14.64 -17.20
N GLU A 60 -8.95 13.75 -18.03
CA GLU A 60 -8.04 14.11 -19.13
C GLU A 60 -8.51 13.51 -20.47
N TRP A 61 -9.68 13.97 -20.96
CA TRP A 61 -10.37 13.43 -22.14
C TRP A 61 -9.53 13.35 -23.42
N VAL A 62 -8.52 14.20 -23.55
CA VAL A 62 -7.69 14.33 -24.75
C VAL A 62 -6.26 13.87 -24.53
N LEU A 63 -6.01 13.04 -23.50
CA LEU A 63 -4.69 12.49 -23.20
C LEU A 63 -4.02 11.90 -24.45
N ASN A 64 -4.79 11.23 -25.31
CA ASN A 64 -4.34 10.59 -26.54
C ASN A 64 -3.96 11.55 -27.69
N LYS A 65 -4.15 12.87 -27.53
CA LYS A 65 -3.76 13.89 -28.52
C LYS A 65 -2.42 14.53 -28.21
N HIS A 66 -1.85 14.24 -27.05
CA HIS A 66 -0.55 14.73 -26.61
C HIS A 66 0.59 13.89 -27.20
N SER A 67 1.79 14.47 -27.24
CA SER A 67 3.00 13.68 -27.49
C SER A 67 3.30 12.75 -26.30
N ASP A 68 4.07 11.69 -26.52
CA ASP A 68 4.44 10.73 -25.46
C ASP A 68 5.07 11.44 -24.25
N ASP A 69 5.99 12.39 -24.48
CA ASP A 69 6.63 13.17 -23.40
C ASP A 69 5.60 13.95 -22.56
N GLN A 70 4.60 14.54 -23.22
CA GLN A 70 3.53 15.28 -22.55
C GLN A 70 2.62 14.32 -21.76
N VAL A 71 2.28 13.16 -22.33
CA VAL A 71 1.52 12.11 -21.62
C VAL A 71 2.26 11.69 -20.36
N HIS A 72 3.55 11.41 -20.45
CA HIS A 72 4.36 11.06 -19.27
C HIS A 72 4.38 12.17 -18.23
N ALA A 73 4.57 13.43 -18.65
CA ALA A 73 4.54 14.57 -17.74
C ALA A 73 3.19 14.72 -17.01
N ILE A 74 2.08 14.58 -17.75
CA ILE A 74 0.72 14.64 -17.20
C ILE A 74 0.50 13.49 -16.21
N LEU A 75 0.74 12.24 -16.62
CA LEU A 75 0.52 11.07 -15.78
C LEU A 75 1.38 11.08 -14.51
N ASN A 76 2.62 11.56 -14.59
CA ASN A 76 3.49 11.71 -13.41
C ASN A 76 2.97 12.77 -12.44
N ASP A 77 2.47 13.90 -12.95
CA ASP A 77 1.82 14.93 -12.13
C ASP A 77 0.55 14.39 -11.45
N ARG A 78 -0.26 13.59 -12.16
CA ARG A 78 -1.45 12.95 -11.57
C ARG A 78 -1.10 11.95 -10.48
N ALA A 79 -0.11 11.11 -10.71
CA ALA A 79 0.39 10.17 -9.72
C ALA A 79 0.94 10.89 -8.48
N ALA A 80 1.70 11.98 -8.66
CA ALA A 80 2.22 12.79 -7.55
C ALA A 80 1.12 13.44 -6.69
N LYS A 81 -0.05 13.71 -7.29
CA LYS A 81 -1.25 14.22 -6.60
C LYS A 81 -2.12 13.13 -5.96
N GLY A 82 -1.80 11.85 -6.20
CA GLY A 82 -2.48 10.70 -5.59
C GLY A 82 -3.74 10.23 -6.34
N PHE A 83 -3.98 10.69 -7.58
CA PHE A 83 -5.05 10.15 -8.40
C PHE A 83 -4.82 8.67 -8.70
N THR A 84 -5.89 7.87 -8.62
CA THR A 84 -5.89 6.43 -8.91
C THR A 84 -6.56 6.09 -10.23
N VAL A 85 -7.27 7.05 -10.82
CA VAL A 85 -7.98 6.96 -12.10
C VAL A 85 -7.79 8.27 -12.87
N ILE A 86 -7.71 8.21 -14.21
CA ILE A 86 -7.58 9.37 -15.12
C ILE A 86 -8.51 9.14 -16.31
#